data_AF-A0A2K9JZE1-F1
#
_entry.id   AF-A0A2K9JZE1-F1
#
_cell.length_a   1.000
_cell.length_b   1.000
_cell.length_c   1.000
_cell.angle_alpha   90.00
_cell.angle_beta   90.00
_cell.angle_gamma   90.00
#
_symmetry.space_group_name_H-M   'P 1'
#
loop_
_entity.id
_entity.type
_entity.pdbx_description
1 polymer ?
#
loop_
_entity_poly.entity_id
_entity_poly.type
_entity_poly.pdbx_seq_one_letter_code
_entity_poly.pdbx_strand_id
1 'polypeptide(L)'
;MVVFVLIEKDFLFLARGQYGQSLNSCHLVTHQPCPHGIYHLGHYVNSGARYAREQILVGFGVSTFEKQANSREGVFSIREQNIELLFVTLNKNEKQFSPTTMYHDYAINEQLFHWQSQNSARPDYGRGLDYITHKAKGKRLFLFVREQAKDEFGKTIGFVNFGEVDYVSHTGRQPMNITWQLRNTMPKFMWKHAAKLAMA
;
A
#
# COMPACT_ATOMS: atom_id res chain seq x y z
N MET A 1 12.09 20.27 -21.50
CA MET A 1 11.61 21.58 -21.01
C MET A 1 10.55 21.29 -19.95
N VAL A 2 10.86 21.58 -18.68
CA VAL A 2 9.92 21.43 -17.56
C VAL A 2 9.09 22.70 -17.53
N VAL A 3 7.77 22.58 -17.66
CA VAL A 3 6.86 23.72 -17.48
C VAL A 3 6.53 23.77 -15.99
N PHE A 4 6.98 24.83 -15.32
CA PHE A 4 6.61 25.14 -13.95
C PHE A 4 5.34 25.97 -13.98
N VAL A 5 4.29 25.52 -13.30
CA VAL A 5 3.15 26.38 -12.98
C VAL A 5 3.28 26.74 -11.50
N LEU A 6 3.60 28.01 -11.24
CA LEU A 6 3.59 28.60 -9.90
C LEU A 6 2.14 28.89 -9.51
N ILE A 7 1.66 28.30 -8.43
CA ILE A 7 0.50 28.79 -7.68
C ILE A 7 0.90 28.79 -6.20
N GLU A 8 0.60 29.90 -5.52
CA GLU A 8 1.04 30.22 -4.16
C GLU A 8 0.83 29.08 -3.15
N LYS A 9 1.85 28.91 -2.30
CA LYS A 9 1.88 28.33 -0.96
C LYS A 9 0.90 27.17 -0.73
N ASP A 10 1.45 25.95 -0.80
CA ASP A 10 0.99 24.72 -0.11
C ASP A 10 0.56 23.52 -0.97
N PHE A 11 0.69 23.52 -2.30
CA PHE A 11 0.36 22.33 -3.10
C PHE A 11 1.30 22.08 -4.29
N LEU A 12 1.70 20.81 -4.50
CA LEU A 12 2.37 20.37 -5.73
C LEU A 12 1.79 19.05 -6.25
N PHE A 13 1.42 19.03 -7.54
CA PHE A 13 1.14 17.83 -8.33
C PHE A 13 2.41 17.36 -9.04
N LEU A 14 2.62 16.04 -9.14
CA LEU A 14 3.60 15.43 -10.03
C LEU A 14 2.89 14.86 -11.27
N ALA A 15 2.99 15.55 -12.41
CA ALA A 15 2.66 14.99 -13.71
C ALA A 15 3.95 14.74 -14.51
N ARG A 16 4.25 13.46 -14.84
CA ARG A 16 5.22 13.14 -15.90
C ARG A 16 4.44 12.97 -17.20
N GLY A 17 4.49 13.97 -18.08
CA GLY A 17 4.04 13.84 -19.46
C GLY A 17 5.14 13.19 -20.32
N GLN A 18 4.82 12.08 -20.98
CA GLN A 18 5.52 11.69 -22.21
C GLN A 18 4.81 12.37 -23.38
N TYR A 19 5.59 12.88 -24.32
CA TYR A 19 5.14 13.62 -25.50
C TYR A 19 4.04 12.87 -26.27
N GLY A 20 2.96 13.58 -26.66
CA GLY A 20 2.18 13.26 -27.86
C GLY A 20 0.83 12.52 -27.71
N GLN A 21 0.09 12.67 -26.61
CA GLN A 21 -1.30 12.19 -26.53
C GLN A 21 -2.21 13.29 -25.95
N SER A 22 -3.31 13.59 -26.65
CA SER A 22 -4.33 14.57 -26.24
C SER A 22 -4.93 14.19 -24.89
N LEU A 23 -4.86 15.11 -23.91
CA LEU A 23 -5.48 14.99 -22.59
C LEU A 23 -7.02 15.16 -22.69
N ASN A 24 -7.73 14.15 -23.18
CA ASN A 24 -9.20 14.15 -23.25
C ASN A 24 -9.84 13.28 -22.17
N SER A 25 -9.38 13.41 -20.92
CA SER A 25 -10.12 13.00 -19.70
C SER A 25 -9.20 13.15 -18.46
N CYS A 26 -9.03 14.39 -17.99
CA CYS A 26 -8.59 14.64 -16.61
C CYS A 26 -9.86 14.65 -15.75
N HIS A 27 -10.13 13.58 -15.00
CA HIS A 27 -11.15 13.63 -13.96
C HIS A 27 -10.60 14.49 -12.81
N LEU A 28 -11.06 15.73 -12.73
CA LEU A 28 -10.75 16.66 -11.64
C LEU A 28 -11.26 16.05 -10.33
N VAL A 29 -10.36 15.57 -9.48
CA VAL A 29 -10.68 15.37 -8.07
C VAL A 29 -10.63 16.75 -7.44
N THR A 30 -11.76 17.43 -7.37
CA THR A 30 -11.86 18.74 -6.70
C THR A 30 -11.65 18.53 -5.21
N HIS A 31 -10.50 18.98 -4.69
CA HIS A 31 -10.29 19.16 -3.26
C HIS A 31 -11.13 20.33 -2.78
N GLN A 32 -12.30 20.07 -2.17
CA GLN A 32 -12.94 21.10 -1.36
C GLN A 32 -12.17 21.22 -0.04
N PRO A 33 -11.69 22.42 0.34
CA PRO A 33 -11.14 22.64 1.67
C PRO A 33 -12.25 22.50 2.69
N CYS A 34 -12.08 21.60 3.66
CA CYS A 34 -13.03 21.45 4.76
C CYS A 34 -12.82 22.63 5.75
N PRO A 35 -13.87 23.30 6.26
CA PRO A 35 -13.74 24.57 6.99
C PRO A 35 -13.14 24.45 8.41
N HIS A 36 -12.84 23.24 8.87
CA HIS A 36 -12.38 22.99 10.23
C HIS A 36 -11.04 22.27 10.15
N GLY A 37 -9.97 22.96 10.55
CA GLY A 37 -8.55 22.58 10.42
C GLY A 37 -8.11 21.32 11.17
N ILE A 38 -8.81 20.21 10.99
CA ILE A 38 -8.38 18.87 11.36
C ILE A 38 -7.99 18.18 10.05
N TYR A 39 -6.68 18.13 9.77
CA TYR A 39 -6.14 17.32 8.68
C TYR A 39 -6.36 15.84 9.01
N HIS A 40 -7.52 15.29 8.64
CA HIS A 40 -7.70 13.84 8.61
C HIS A 40 -6.84 13.27 7.47
N LEU A 41 -5.58 12.97 7.78
CA LEU A 41 -4.56 12.44 6.87
C LEU A 41 -4.95 11.12 6.17
N GLY A 42 -6.04 10.47 6.59
CA GLY A 42 -6.57 9.26 5.96
C GLY A 42 -7.40 9.46 4.69
N HIS A 43 -7.72 10.70 4.29
CA HIS A 43 -8.64 10.95 3.16
C HIS A 43 -7.97 11.12 1.79
N TYR A 44 -6.63 11.21 1.73
CA TYR A 44 -5.93 11.52 0.47
C TYR A 44 -5.63 10.30 -0.41
N VAL A 45 -5.78 9.08 0.15
CA VAL A 45 -5.57 7.83 -0.59
C VAL A 45 -6.88 7.04 -0.55
N ASN A 46 -7.67 7.15 -1.61
CA ASN A 46 -8.97 6.49 -1.70
C ASN A 46 -8.80 4.96 -1.72
N SER A 47 -9.63 4.26 -0.96
CA SER A 47 -9.71 2.80 -1.04
C SER A 47 -10.08 2.39 -2.47
N GLY A 48 -9.38 1.39 -3.00
CA GLY A 48 -9.56 0.86 -4.35
C GLY A 48 -8.89 1.62 -5.49
N ALA A 49 -8.34 2.81 -5.24
CA ALA A 49 -7.54 3.52 -6.23
C ALA A 49 -6.08 3.04 -6.23
N ARG A 50 -5.41 3.25 -7.37
CA ARG A 50 -4.01 2.85 -7.59
C ARG A 50 -3.07 4.05 -7.47
N TYR A 51 -1.98 3.89 -6.75
CA TYR A 51 -1.01 4.93 -6.46
C TYR A 51 0.43 4.40 -6.57
N ALA A 52 1.35 5.24 -7.04
CA ALA A 52 2.77 4.97 -6.86
C ALA A 52 3.14 5.00 -5.38
N ARG A 53 4.21 4.30 -4.99
CA ARG A 53 4.66 4.27 -3.59
C ARG A 53 4.93 5.67 -3.07
N GLU A 54 5.54 6.52 -3.87
CA GLU A 54 5.87 7.89 -3.52
C GLU A 54 4.60 8.72 -3.25
N GLN A 55 3.55 8.54 -4.06
CA GLN A 55 2.26 9.18 -3.85
C GLN A 55 1.60 8.75 -2.54
N ILE A 56 1.73 7.46 -2.18
CA ILE A 56 1.25 6.94 -0.90
C ILE A 56 2.00 7.63 0.25
N LEU A 57 3.32 7.68 0.20
CA LEU A 57 4.13 8.32 1.26
C LEU A 57 3.83 9.82 1.41
N VAL A 58 3.58 10.53 0.31
CA VAL A 58 3.12 11.93 0.34
C VAL A 58 1.71 12.02 0.95
N GLY A 59 0.79 11.13 0.58
CA GLY A 59 -0.58 11.09 1.12
C GLY A 59 -0.64 10.86 2.63
N PHE A 60 0.35 10.16 3.20
CA PHE A 60 0.51 9.98 4.64
C PHE A 60 1.40 11.04 5.32
N GLY A 61 1.83 12.07 4.59
CA GLY A 61 2.66 13.16 5.12
C GLY A 61 4.10 12.76 5.49
N VAL A 62 4.59 11.62 4.97
CA VAL A 62 5.92 11.08 5.28
C VAL A 62 6.99 11.73 4.40
N SER A 63 6.67 11.91 3.12
CA SER A 63 7.57 12.53 2.15
C SER A 63 7.06 13.92 1.78
N THR A 64 7.98 14.89 1.71
CA THR A 64 7.75 16.24 1.23
C THR A 64 8.69 16.53 0.05
N PHE A 65 8.60 17.72 -0.54
CA PHE A 65 9.54 18.15 -1.58
C PHE A 65 10.99 18.16 -1.09
N GLU A 66 11.20 18.52 0.17
CA GLU A 66 12.52 18.65 0.79
C GLU A 66 13.02 17.33 1.42
N LYS A 67 12.11 16.39 1.70
CA LYS A 67 12.40 15.15 2.41
C LYS A 67 11.76 13.96 1.71
N GLN A 68 12.59 13.13 1.08
CA GLN A 68 12.14 11.86 0.53
C GLN A 68 12.40 10.72 1.51
N ALA A 69 11.35 9.98 1.88
CA ALA A 69 11.52 8.80 2.71
C ALA A 69 12.13 7.64 1.93
N ASN A 70 13.13 6.99 2.52
CA ASN A 70 13.75 5.80 1.95
C ASN A 70 12.88 4.56 2.24
N SER A 71 11.90 4.31 1.38
CA SER A 71 10.98 3.16 1.49
C SER A 71 11.31 2.10 0.44
N ARG A 72 12.32 1.26 0.72
CA ARG A 72 12.68 0.14 -0.16
C ARG A 72 12.05 -1.18 0.26
N GLU A 73 11.72 -1.33 1.54
CA GLU A 73 11.18 -2.56 2.10
C GLU A 73 9.67 -2.74 1.85
N GLY A 74 9.17 -3.94 2.16
CA GLY A 74 7.74 -4.27 2.08
C GLY A 74 6.90 -3.70 3.22
N VAL A 75 7.53 -3.07 4.23
CA VAL A 75 6.85 -2.46 5.38
C VAL A 75 7.45 -1.08 5.63
N PHE A 76 6.62 -0.09 5.93
CA PHE A 76 7.05 1.25 6.29
C PHE A 76 6.32 1.74 7.54
N SER A 77 7.07 2.08 8.59
CA SER A 77 6.53 2.56 9.86
C SER A 77 6.56 4.09 9.93
N ILE A 78 5.42 4.69 10.27
CA ILE A 78 5.24 6.13 10.53
C ILE A 78 5.02 6.29 12.04
N ARG A 79 6.12 6.49 12.77
CA ARG A 79 6.10 6.42 14.24
C ARG A 79 5.26 7.53 14.86
N GLU A 80 5.33 8.73 14.30
CA GLU A 80 4.64 9.93 14.78
C GLU A 80 3.11 9.78 14.75
N GLN A 81 2.60 8.96 13.83
CA GLN A 81 1.17 8.72 13.63
C GLN A 81 0.73 7.34 14.13
N ASN A 82 1.65 6.53 14.66
CA ASN A 82 1.43 5.12 15.01
C ASN A 82 0.79 4.30 13.86
N ILE A 83 1.27 4.54 12.64
CA ILE A 83 0.79 3.89 11.42
C ILE A 83 1.88 2.97 10.86
N GLU A 84 1.48 1.83 10.31
CA GLU A 84 2.35 0.97 9.51
C GLU A 84 1.72 0.67 8.14
N LEU A 85 2.49 0.90 7.08
CA LEU A 85 2.09 0.66 5.71
C LEU A 85 2.68 -0.67 5.24
N LEU A 86 1.83 -1.58 4.77
CA LEU A 86 2.19 -2.88 4.25
C LEU A 86 2.11 -2.85 2.72
N PHE A 87 3.24 -3.04 2.05
CA PHE A 87 3.37 -3.05 0.59
C PHE A 87 3.56 -4.48 0.08
N VAL A 88 2.52 -5.03 -0.54
CA VAL A 88 2.47 -6.41 -1.00
C VAL A 88 2.51 -6.50 -2.53
N THR A 89 3.30 -7.44 -3.04
CA THR A 89 3.34 -7.80 -4.46
C THR A 89 2.93 -9.26 -4.58
N LEU A 90 1.79 -9.52 -5.23
CA LEU A 90 1.18 -10.85 -5.33
C LEU A 90 2.02 -11.83 -6.17
N ASN A 91 2.38 -11.42 -7.38
CA ASN A 91 3.21 -12.19 -8.29
C ASN A 91 4.68 -11.76 -8.16
N LYS A 92 5.47 -12.60 -7.50
CA LYS A 92 6.93 -12.53 -7.50
C LYS A 92 7.41 -13.36 -8.69
N ASN A 93 7.52 -12.71 -9.85
CA ASN A 93 7.92 -13.30 -11.14
C ASN A 93 8.92 -14.47 -11.01
N GLU A 94 8.63 -15.59 -11.68
CA GLU A 94 9.28 -16.90 -11.57
C GLU A 94 10.76 -16.95 -12.00
N LYS A 95 11.28 -15.92 -12.68
CA LYS A 95 12.62 -15.95 -13.29
C LYS A 95 13.80 -16.00 -12.28
N GLN A 96 13.55 -15.95 -10.97
CA GLN A 96 14.61 -15.95 -9.95
C GLN A 96 14.32 -16.80 -8.70
N PHE A 97 13.25 -17.60 -8.65
CA PHE A 97 12.90 -18.33 -7.43
C PHE A 97 12.54 -19.79 -7.68
N SER A 98 13.12 -20.69 -6.88
CA SER A 98 12.79 -22.11 -6.82
C SER A 98 11.28 -22.29 -6.49
N PRO A 99 10.58 -23.30 -7.07
CA PRO A 99 9.15 -23.55 -6.88
C PRO A 99 8.68 -23.64 -5.41
N THR A 100 9.59 -23.83 -4.47
CA THR A 100 9.30 -23.95 -3.03
C THR A 100 9.04 -22.63 -2.30
N THR A 101 9.16 -21.46 -2.94
CA THR A 101 9.12 -20.15 -2.26
C THR A 101 8.00 -19.21 -2.74
N MET A 102 7.05 -19.72 -3.53
CA MET A 102 6.28 -18.86 -4.44
C MET A 102 4.94 -18.32 -3.93
N TYR A 103 4.44 -18.75 -2.77
CA TYR A 103 3.13 -18.30 -2.27
C TYR A 103 3.19 -17.89 -0.80
N HIS A 104 3.18 -16.58 -0.55
CA HIS A 104 3.20 -16.04 0.82
C HIS A 104 2.10 -15.01 1.07
N ASP A 105 1.58 -14.35 0.04
CA ASP A 105 0.57 -13.30 0.19
C ASP A 105 -0.57 -13.53 -0.81
N TYR A 106 -1.81 -13.68 -0.33
CA TYR A 106 -2.98 -13.97 -1.18
C TYR A 106 -4.30 -13.54 -0.51
N ALA A 107 -5.34 -13.37 -1.31
CA ALA A 107 -6.67 -13.12 -0.78
C ALA A 107 -7.35 -14.45 -0.42
N ILE A 108 -7.85 -14.56 0.82
CA ILE A 108 -8.61 -15.72 1.29
C ILE A 108 -10.06 -15.58 0.83
N ASN A 109 -10.64 -14.40 1.04
CA ASN A 109 -11.97 -13.99 0.55
C ASN A 109 -12.00 -12.46 0.34
N GLU A 110 -13.16 -11.89 0.00
CA GLU A 110 -13.32 -10.45 -0.28
C GLU A 110 -12.90 -9.53 0.90
N GLN A 111 -12.77 -10.10 2.09
CA GLN A 111 -12.54 -9.39 3.34
C GLN A 111 -11.33 -9.91 4.13
N LEU A 112 -10.80 -11.10 3.80
CA LEU A 112 -9.67 -11.72 4.48
C LEU A 112 -8.48 -11.82 3.53
N PHE A 113 -7.32 -11.40 4.02
CA PHE A 113 -6.07 -11.43 3.29
C PHE A 113 -4.97 -12.10 4.10
N HIS A 114 -4.33 -13.09 3.50
CA HIS A 114 -3.16 -13.74 4.05
C HIS A 114 -1.91 -12.95 3.70
N TRP A 115 -1.09 -12.66 4.70
CA TRP A 115 0.19 -12.00 4.54
C TRP A 115 1.27 -12.71 5.34
N GLN A 116 2.45 -12.88 4.74
CA GLN A 116 3.60 -13.38 5.47
C GLN A 116 4.55 -12.26 5.87
N SER A 117 4.95 -12.27 7.13
CA SER A 117 5.90 -11.30 7.66
C SER A 117 7.31 -11.50 7.13
N GLN A 118 8.13 -10.45 7.22
CA GLN A 118 9.58 -10.60 7.11
C GLN A 118 10.11 -11.52 8.24
N ASN A 119 11.23 -12.22 8.00
CA ASN A 119 11.85 -13.14 8.96
C ASN A 119 12.28 -12.49 10.28
N SER A 120 12.24 -11.18 10.45
CA SER A 120 12.56 -10.55 11.74
C SER A 120 11.34 -10.32 12.64
N ALA A 121 10.12 -10.47 12.12
CA ALA A 121 8.91 -10.36 12.92
C ALA A 121 8.59 -11.69 13.60
N ARG A 122 8.30 -11.63 14.90
CA ARG A 122 7.97 -12.79 15.74
C ARG A 122 6.77 -12.47 16.64
N PRO A 123 5.91 -13.46 16.95
CA PRO A 123 4.69 -13.20 17.71
C PRO A 123 4.95 -12.74 19.15
N ASP A 124 6.09 -13.16 19.71
CA ASP A 124 6.48 -12.91 21.09
C ASP A 124 7.27 -11.60 21.29
N TYR A 125 7.72 -10.93 20.22
CA TYR A 125 8.58 -9.76 20.34
C TYR A 125 8.56 -8.82 19.14
N GLY A 126 8.82 -7.53 19.40
CA GLY A 126 9.03 -6.51 18.37
C GLY A 126 7.82 -6.33 17.45
N ARG A 127 8.07 -6.21 16.14
CA ARG A 127 7.01 -5.93 15.15
C ARG A 127 5.91 -6.98 15.11
N GLY A 128 6.24 -8.26 15.30
CA GLY A 128 5.23 -9.32 15.25
C GLY A 128 4.27 -9.24 16.44
N LEU A 129 4.76 -8.93 17.64
CA LEU A 129 3.91 -8.65 18.80
C LEU A 129 3.08 -7.38 18.58
N ASP A 130 3.65 -6.34 17.95
CA ASP A 130 2.91 -5.12 17.60
C ASP A 130 1.76 -5.39 16.63
N TYR A 131 1.90 -6.34 15.68
CA TYR A 131 0.82 -6.76 14.80
C TYR A 131 -0.33 -7.40 15.57
N ILE A 132 -0.02 -8.31 16.50
CA ILE A 132 -1.03 -9.02 17.30
C ILE A 132 -1.76 -8.05 18.24
N THR A 133 -1.02 -7.13 18.85
CA THR A 133 -1.53 -6.20 19.88
C THR A 133 -1.93 -4.83 19.33
N HIS A 134 -2.01 -4.69 18.01
CA HIS A 134 -2.12 -3.38 17.36
C HIS A 134 -3.31 -2.55 17.87
N LYS A 135 -4.46 -3.20 18.08
CA LYS A 135 -5.70 -2.52 18.51
C LYS A 135 -5.54 -1.93 19.90
N ALA A 136 -4.96 -2.71 20.82
CA ALA A 136 -4.68 -2.27 22.18
C ALA A 136 -3.66 -1.13 22.22
N LYS A 137 -2.71 -1.11 21.27
CA LYS A 137 -1.69 -0.07 21.14
C LYS A 137 -2.13 1.12 20.28
N GLY A 138 -3.35 1.12 19.75
CA GLY A 138 -3.84 2.13 18.81
C GLY A 138 -3.03 2.21 17.51
N LYS A 139 -2.30 1.14 17.16
CA LYS A 139 -1.48 1.08 15.95
C LYS A 139 -2.37 0.73 14.77
N ARG A 140 -2.31 1.54 13.72
CA ARG A 140 -3.14 1.37 12.52
C ARG A 140 -2.31 0.78 11.39
N LEU A 141 -2.87 -0.20 10.68
CA LEU A 141 -2.18 -0.88 9.59
C LEU A 141 -2.93 -0.67 8.27
N PHE A 142 -2.20 -0.26 7.23
CA PHE A 142 -2.78 -0.06 5.90
C PHE A 142 -2.15 -1.02 4.90
N LEU A 143 -2.99 -1.67 4.10
CA LEU A 143 -2.57 -2.66 3.12
C LEU A 143 -2.61 -2.07 1.70
N PHE A 144 -1.47 -2.14 1.02
CA PHE A 144 -1.29 -1.70 -0.35
C PHE A 144 -0.81 -2.87 -1.20
N VAL A 145 -1.59 -3.26 -2.19
CA VAL A 145 -1.36 -4.49 -2.96
C VAL A 145 -1.17 -4.17 -4.44
N ARG A 146 -0.19 -4.80 -5.08
CA ARG A 146 -0.06 -4.83 -6.54
C ARG A 146 0.09 -6.26 -7.03
N GLU A 147 -0.33 -6.47 -8.26
CA GLU A 147 -0.28 -7.75 -8.93
C GLU A 147 1.17 -8.17 -9.19
N GLN A 148 1.99 -7.26 -9.71
CA GLN A 148 3.39 -7.50 -10.01
C GLN A 148 4.19 -6.20 -9.94
N ALA A 149 5.51 -6.27 -9.90
CA ALA A 149 6.34 -5.07 -9.77
C ALA A 149 6.42 -4.23 -11.05
N LYS A 150 6.44 -4.90 -12.21
CA LYS A 150 6.65 -4.32 -13.53
C LYS A 150 5.57 -4.81 -14.49
N ASP A 151 5.07 -3.97 -15.38
CA ASP A 151 4.21 -4.40 -16.49
C ASP A 151 5.03 -5.05 -17.62
N GLU A 152 4.34 -5.44 -18.68
CA GLU A 152 4.93 -6.07 -19.89
C GLU A 152 5.96 -5.17 -20.59
N PHE A 153 5.90 -3.86 -20.36
CA PHE A 153 6.81 -2.85 -20.92
C PHE A 153 7.91 -2.43 -19.93
N GLY A 154 8.03 -3.09 -18.77
CA GLY A 154 9.04 -2.79 -17.75
C GLY A 154 8.76 -1.55 -16.89
N LYS A 155 7.57 -0.94 -17.01
CA LYS A 155 7.14 0.19 -16.19
C LYS A 155 6.70 -0.30 -14.81
N THR A 156 7.05 0.47 -13.78
CA THR A 156 6.66 0.13 -12.40
C THR A 156 5.15 0.26 -12.21
N ILE A 157 4.52 -0.80 -11.72
CA ILE A 157 3.10 -0.82 -11.38
C ILE A 157 2.91 -0.29 -9.95
N GLY A 158 1.95 0.63 -9.80
CA GLY A 158 1.53 1.19 -8.50
C GLY A 158 0.69 0.21 -7.68
N PHE A 159 0.54 0.51 -6.40
CA PHE A 159 -0.25 -0.28 -5.46
C PHE A 159 -1.69 0.19 -5.40
N VAL A 160 -2.62 -0.75 -5.30
CA VAL A 160 -4.02 -0.52 -4.98
C VAL A 160 -4.17 -0.43 -3.47
N ASN A 161 -4.87 0.60 -3.00
CA ASN A 161 -5.16 0.77 -1.58
C ASN A 161 -6.29 -0.17 -1.13
N PHE A 162 -5.98 -1.17 -0.31
CA PHE A 162 -7.01 -2.04 0.30
C PHE A 162 -7.59 -1.43 1.59
N GLY A 163 -6.98 -0.35 2.08
CA GLY A 163 -7.42 0.37 3.26
C GLY A 163 -6.83 -0.20 4.54
N GLU A 164 -7.46 0.17 5.65
CA GLU A 164 -7.03 -0.25 6.99
C GLU A 164 -7.42 -1.70 7.25
N VAL A 165 -6.55 -2.43 7.95
CA VAL A 165 -6.71 -3.85 8.26
C VAL A 165 -6.61 -4.14 9.76
N ASP A 166 -7.36 -5.14 10.19
CA ASP A 166 -7.42 -5.62 11.56
C ASP A 166 -6.85 -7.03 11.68
N TYR A 167 -6.14 -7.30 12.77
CA TYR A 167 -5.56 -8.62 13.04
C TYR A 167 -6.68 -9.63 13.35
N VAL A 168 -6.62 -10.82 12.74
CA VAL A 168 -7.55 -11.93 13.01
C VAL A 168 -6.83 -13.08 13.70
N SER A 169 -5.81 -13.63 13.04
CA SER A 169 -5.08 -14.81 13.51
C SER A 169 -3.68 -14.86 12.89
N HIS A 170 -2.82 -15.71 13.45
CA HIS A 170 -1.53 -16.03 12.85
C HIS A 170 -1.17 -17.50 13.03
N THR A 171 -0.29 -18.00 12.16
CA THR A 171 0.42 -19.27 12.33
C THR A 171 1.90 -19.06 12.03
N GLY A 172 2.75 -20.02 12.39
CA GLY A 172 4.20 -19.88 12.25
C GLY A 172 4.79 -18.85 13.23
N ARG A 173 6.12 -18.73 13.20
CA ARG A 173 6.87 -17.87 14.14
C ARG A 173 7.84 -16.94 13.41
N GLN A 174 8.59 -17.50 12.47
CA GLN A 174 9.66 -16.81 11.75
C GLN A 174 9.84 -17.44 10.36
N PRO A 175 9.06 -17.04 9.35
CA PRO A 175 8.12 -15.91 9.35
C PRO A 175 6.76 -16.23 9.98
N MET A 176 6.00 -15.19 10.32
CA MET A 176 4.59 -15.28 10.73
C MET A 176 3.69 -15.24 9.50
N ASN A 177 2.70 -16.11 9.45
CA ASN A 177 1.59 -16.08 8.48
C ASN A 177 0.38 -15.44 9.16
N ILE A 178 0.06 -14.20 8.83
CA ILE A 178 -1.00 -13.41 9.47
C ILE A 178 -2.21 -13.35 8.55
N THR A 179 -3.39 -13.56 9.14
CA THR A 179 -4.66 -13.26 8.50
C THR A 179 -5.12 -11.87 8.92
N TRP A 180 -5.24 -10.99 7.93
CA TRP A 180 -5.76 -9.63 8.06
C TRP A 180 -7.23 -9.58 7.62
N GLN A 181 -8.06 -8.93 8.43
CA GLN A 181 -9.42 -8.53 8.07
C GLN A 181 -9.39 -7.12 7.49
N LEU A 182 -9.83 -6.95 6.25
CA LEU A 182 -10.00 -5.65 5.64
C LEU A 182 -11.23 -4.97 6.24
N ARG A 183 -11.13 -3.67 6.55
CA ARG A 183 -12.28 -2.86 6.98
C ARG A 183 -13.22 -2.50 5.83
N ASN A 184 -12.71 -2.49 4.60
CA ASN A 184 -13.49 -2.30 3.39
C ASN A 184 -13.30 -3.52 2.48
N THR A 185 -14.36 -3.93 1.76
CA THR A 185 -14.26 -5.04 0.82
C THR A 185 -13.22 -4.78 -0.26
N MET A 186 -12.47 -5.81 -0.63
CA MET A 186 -11.48 -5.72 -1.69
C MET A 186 -12.09 -5.23 -3.01
N PRO A 187 -11.39 -4.38 -3.77
CA PRO A 187 -11.85 -3.98 -5.09
C PRO A 187 -12.02 -5.20 -6.01
N LYS A 188 -13.20 -5.35 -6.63
CA LYS A 188 -13.55 -6.54 -7.44
C LYS A 188 -12.54 -6.87 -8.55
N PHE A 189 -11.90 -5.86 -9.14
CA PHE A 189 -10.89 -6.08 -10.19
C PHE A 189 -9.64 -6.79 -9.66
N MET A 190 -9.31 -6.64 -8.37
CA MET A 190 -8.18 -7.31 -7.72
C MET A 190 -8.48 -8.75 -7.35
N TRP A 191 -9.76 -9.11 -7.18
CA TRP A 191 -10.15 -10.47 -6.80
C TRP A 191 -9.61 -11.53 -7.77
N LYS A 192 -9.70 -11.26 -9.09
CA LYS A 192 -9.18 -12.17 -10.12
C LYS A 192 -7.68 -12.44 -10.00
N HIS A 193 -6.91 -11.46 -9.54
CA HIS A 193 -5.46 -11.58 -9.38
C HIS A 193 -5.07 -12.17 -8.03
N ALA A 194 -5.79 -11.83 -6.97
CA ALA A 194 -5.47 -12.24 -5.61
C ALA A 194 -6.01 -13.65 -5.27
N ALA A 195 -7.14 -14.06 -5.84
CA ALA A 195 -7.74 -15.39 -5.65
C ALA A 195 -7.10 -16.47 -6.54
N LYS A 196 -6.55 -16.10 -7.70
CA LYS A 196 -5.84 -17.04 -8.59
C LYS A 196 -4.68 -17.75 -7.87
N LEU A 197 -4.09 -17.09 -6.87
CA LEU A 197 -2.99 -17.63 -6.07
C LEU A 197 -3.45 -18.46 -4.86
N ALA A 198 -4.74 -18.42 -4.51
CA ALA A 198 -5.29 -19.20 -3.39
C ALA A 198 -5.68 -20.64 -3.79
N MET A 199 -5.74 -20.93 -5.10
CA MET A 199 -6.18 -22.21 -5.66
C MET A 199 -5.05 -22.98 -6.39
N ALA A 200 -3.80 -22.51 -6.29
CA ALA A 200 -2.63 -23.05 -6.98
C ALA A 200 -1.72 -23.82 -6.04
#